data_AF-A0A920RD62-F1
#
_entry.id   AF-A0A920RD62-F1
#
_cell.length_a   1.000
_cell.length_b   1.000
_cell.length_c   1.000
_cell.angle_alpha   90.00
_cell.angle_beta   90.00
_cell.angle_gamma   90.00
#
_symmetry.space_group_name_H-M   'P 1'
#
loop_
_entity.id
_entity.type
_entity.pdbx_description
1 polymer ?
#
loop_
_entity_poly.entity_id
_entity_poly.type
_entity_poly.pdbx_seq_one_letter_code
_entity_poly.pdbx_strand_id
1 'polypeptide(L)' 'MEWTLFAPGVPLDPWGNEYVYDSNGREFTLSSYGPDGEQGGEGDDADISL' A
#
# COMPACT_ATOMS: atom_id res chain seq x y z
N MET A 1 17.58 -13.28 10.43
CA MET A 1 17.77 -11.81 10.30
C MET A 1 16.88 -11.40 9.15
N GLU A 2 15.61 -11.15 9.46
CA GLU A 2 14.61 -10.69 8.51
C GLU A 2 14.90 -9.22 8.22
N TRP A 3 15.35 -8.94 7.01
CA TRP A 3 15.42 -7.57 6.52
C TRP A 3 14.01 -7.17 6.11
N THR A 4 13.19 -6.74 7.06
CA THR A 4 11.96 -6.01 6.71
C THR A 4 12.43 -4.73 6.04
N LEU A 5 12.11 -4.59 4.76
CA LEU A 5 12.49 -3.51 3.87
C LEU A 5 11.78 -2.21 4.26
N PHE A 6 11.96 -1.72 5.49
CA PHE A 6 11.67 -0.31 5.76
C PHE A 6 12.76 0.50 5.07
N ALA A 7 12.55 0.82 3.78
CA ALA A 7 13.36 1.78 3.07
C ALA A 7 13.26 3.11 3.84
N PRO A 8 14.32 3.54 4.56
CA PRO A 8 14.20 4.69 5.44
C PRO A 8 13.84 5.91 4.61
N GLY A 9 12.65 6.48 4.87
CA GLY A 9 12.12 7.65 4.17
C GLY A 9 10.93 7.39 3.25
N VAL A 10 10.54 6.14 2.98
CA VAL A 10 9.25 5.84 2.34
C VAL A 10 8.18 5.79 3.43
N PRO A 11 7.12 6.62 3.36
CA PRO A 11 6.05 6.56 4.35
C PRO A 11 5.25 5.27 4.18
N LEU A 12 4.86 4.70 5.31
CA LEU A 12 3.79 3.71 5.36
C LEU A 12 2.45 4.41 5.16
N ASP A 13 1.44 3.63 4.84
CA ASP A 13 0.07 4.11 4.81
C ASP A 13 -0.43 4.47 6.25
N PRO A 14 -1.64 5.04 6.39
CA PRO A 14 -2.18 5.44 7.70
C PRO A 14 -2.30 4.30 8.72
N TRP A 15 -2.30 3.04 8.28
CA TRP A 15 -2.44 1.85 9.10
C TRP A 15 -1.10 1.14 9.36
N GLY A 16 -0.01 1.64 8.77
CA GLY A 16 1.34 1.09 8.94
C GLY A 16 1.70 0.01 7.92
N ASN A 17 0.92 -0.15 6.85
CA ASN A 17 1.22 -1.07 5.75
C ASN A 17 2.06 -0.37 4.67
N GLU A 18 2.78 -1.16 3.89
CA GLU A 18 3.46 -0.64 2.69
C GLU A 18 2.44 -0.33 1.59
N TYR A 19 2.64 0.76 0.87
CA TYR A 19 1.85 1.03 -0.34
C TYR A 19 2.20 0.03 -1.46
N VAL A 20 1.19 -0.38 -2.23
CA VAL A 20 1.37 -1.20 -3.43
C VAL A 20 1.50 -0.30 -4.65
N TYR A 21 2.61 -0.45 -5.36
CA TYR A 21 2.89 0.25 -6.61
C TYR A 21 2.77 -0.70 -7.80
N ASP A 22 1.94 -0.36 -8.77
CA ASP A 22 1.84 -1.04 -10.06
C ASP A 22 2.06 -0.04 -11.20
N SER A 23 2.79 -0.43 -12.24
CA SER A 23 3.00 0.44 -13.41
C SER A 23 3.25 -0.35 -14.68
N ASN A 24 2.69 0.15 -15.78
CA ASN A 24 2.96 -0.33 -17.13
C ASN A 24 4.05 0.50 -17.86
N GLY A 25 4.74 1.39 -17.14
CA GLY A 25 5.76 2.30 -17.68
C GLY A 25 5.23 3.58 -18.35
N ARG A 26 3.91 3.77 -18.41
CA ARG A 26 3.26 5.01 -18.87
C ARG A 26 2.31 5.57 -17.82
N GLU A 27 1.57 4.67 -17.19
CA GLU A 27 0.66 4.94 -16.08
C GLU A 27 1.14 4.16 -14.87
N PHE A 28 0.75 4.64 -13.69
CA PHE A 28 0.99 3.95 -12.44
C PHE A 28 -0.27 4.03 -11.59
N THR A 29 -0.41 3.07 -10.70
CA THR A 29 -1.38 3.06 -9.62
C THR A 29 -0.61 2.95 -8.32
N LEU A 30 -0.97 3.75 -7.33
CA LEU A 30 -0.48 3.61 -5.97
C LEU A 30 -1.67 3.32 -5.06
N SER A 31 -1.66 2.17 -4.39
CA SER A 31 -2.79 1.70 -3.56
C SER A 31 -2.38 1.44 -2.11
N SER A 32 -3.30 1.72 -1.18
CA SER A 32 -3.30 1.19 0.19
C SER A 32 -4.47 0.22 0.33
N TYR A 33 -4.20 -0.94 0.90
CA TYR A 33 -5.17 -2.01 1.16
C TYR A 33 -5.89 -1.82 2.51
N GLY A 34 -6.09 -0.58 2.94
CA GLY A 34 -6.85 -0.32 4.15
C GLY A 34 -6.20 -0.84 5.46
N PRO A 35 -6.99 -0.82 6.55
CA PRO A 35 -6.61 -1.36 7.86
C PRO A 35 -6.35 -2.87 7.87
N ASP A 36 -7.04 -3.64 7.04
CA ASP A 36 -6.90 -5.10 6.99
C ASP A 36 -5.66 -5.56 6.21
N GLY A 37 -5.13 -4.70 5.33
CA GLY A 37 -3.91 -4.95 4.57
C GLY A 37 -4.12 -5.97 3.45
N GLU A 38 -5.38 -6.25 3.07
CA GLU A 38 -5.75 -7.19 2.03
C GLU A 38 -6.43 -6.48 0.86
N GLN A 39 -6.19 -6.96 -0.36
CA GLN A 39 -6.82 -6.36 -1.53
C GLN A 39 -8.34 -6.52 -1.48
N GLY A 40 -9.07 -5.41 -1.59
CA GLY A 40 -10.52 -5.37 -1.72
C GLY A 40 -11.19 -4.68 -0.53
N GLY A 41 -12.07 -5.42 0.15
CA GLY A 41 -12.83 -4.90 1.29
C GLY A 41 -13.93 -3.88 0.95
N GLU A 42 -14.66 -3.48 1.98
CA GLU A 42 -15.72 -2.47 1.90
C GLU A 42 -15.73 -1.63 3.18
N GLY A 43 -16.29 -0.42 3.09
CA GLY A 43 -16.37 0.47 4.25
C GLY A 43 -15.00 0.91 4.73
N ASP A 44 -14.67 0.62 5.99
CA ASP A 44 -13.39 1.00 6.59
C ASP A 44 -12.22 0.16 6.03
N ASP A 45 -12.52 -1.04 5.51
CA ASP A 45 -11.54 -1.98 4.93
C ASP A 45 -11.38 -1.78 3.41
N ALA A 46 -11.95 -0.71 2.84
CA ALA A 46 -11.88 -0.48 1.40
C ALA A 46 -10.49 0.01 0.95
N ASP A 47 -10.01 -0.55 -0.17
CA ASP A 47 -8.83 -0.07 -0.88
C ASP A 47 -8.92 1.44 -1.24
N ILE A 48 -7.79 2.14 -1.15
CA ILE A 48 -7.64 3.54 -1.58
C ILE A 48 -6.53 3.63 -2.62
N SER A 49 -6.81 4.21 -3.80
CA SER A 49 -5.84 4.33 -4.89
C SER A 49 -5.74 5.74 -5.50
N LEU A 50 -4.55 6.06 -6.03
CA LEU A 50 -4.24 7.20 -6.89
C LEU A 50 -4.05 6.75 -8.34
#